data_AF-A0A9P8VU41-F1
#
_entry.id   AF-A0A9P8VU41-F1
#
_cell.length_a   1.000
_cell.length_b   1.000
_cell.length_c   1.000
_cell.angle_alpha   90.00
_cell.angle_beta   90.00
_cell.angle_gamma   90.00
#
_symmetry.space_group_name_H-M   'P 1'
#
loop_
_entity.id
_entity.type
_entity.pdbx_description
1 polymer ?
#
loop_
_entity_poly.entity_id
_entity_poly.type
_entity_poly.pdbx_seq_one_letter_code
_entity_poly.pdbx_strand_id
1 'polypeptide(L)'
;MNERLRTNICDVNAPGTNRSTINPQKVDACLPPEVQYACLYWVYHIQHARDRVSDGGPVREFLTRHFLHWMEALSLMGRASESLGIIKTLES
;
A
#
# COMPACT_ATOMS: atom_id res chain seq x y z
N MET A 1 -3.64 7.26 5.08
CA MET A 1 -3.25 5.87 4.74
C MET A 1 -3.24 4.96 5.97
N ASN A 2 -2.64 5.38 7.09
CA ASN A 2 -2.49 4.58 8.32
C ASN A 2 -3.81 3.94 8.84
N GLU A 3 -4.91 4.69 8.83
CA GLU A 3 -6.21 4.21 9.34
C GLU A 3 -7.03 3.39 8.34
N ARG A 4 -6.65 3.40 7.05
CA ARG A 4 -7.40 2.74 5.96
C ARG A 4 -6.84 1.35 5.64
N LEU A 5 -5.54 1.13 5.89
CA LEU A 5 -4.88 -0.14 5.64
C LEU A 5 -5.01 -1.06 6.86
N ARG A 6 -5.60 -2.23 6.65
CA ARG A 6 -5.74 -3.29 7.65
C ARG A 6 -5.65 -4.65 6.97
N THR A 7 -5.40 -5.70 7.75
CA THR A 7 -5.45 -7.08 7.26
C THR A 7 -6.83 -7.39 6.67
N ASN A 8 -6.83 -8.12 5.56
CA ASN A 8 -8.05 -8.56 4.87
C ASN A 8 -8.97 -7.38 4.54
N ILE A 9 -8.43 -6.34 3.90
CA ILE A 9 -9.13 -5.07 3.67
C ILE A 9 -10.39 -5.26 2.83
N CYS A 10 -10.34 -6.19 1.89
CA CYS A 10 -11.47 -6.57 1.04
C CYS A 10 -12.30 -7.72 1.61
N ASP A 11 -12.05 -8.22 2.82
CA ASP A 11 -12.78 -9.38 3.38
C ASP A 11 -12.89 -10.55 2.38
N VAL A 12 -11.73 -11.00 1.88
CA VAL A 12 -11.62 -12.14 0.99
C VAL A 12 -11.65 -13.45 1.79
N ASN A 13 -12.07 -14.53 1.14
CA ASN A 13 -12.36 -15.81 1.80
C ASN A 13 -11.14 -16.40 2.52
N ALA A 14 -9.96 -16.31 1.93
CA ALA A 14 -8.72 -16.83 2.51
C ALA A 14 -7.47 -16.10 2.00
N PRO A 15 -6.37 -16.08 2.77
CA PRO A 15 -5.06 -15.70 2.27
C PRO A 15 -4.69 -16.51 1.03
N GLY A 16 -4.15 -15.86 0.00
CA GLY A 16 -3.80 -16.52 -1.27
C GLY A 16 -4.96 -16.72 -2.24
N THR A 17 -6.16 -16.19 -1.95
CA THR A 17 -7.23 -16.09 -2.94
C THR A 17 -6.71 -15.40 -4.20
N ASN A 18 -6.91 -16.03 -5.37
CA ASN A 18 -6.42 -15.49 -6.63
C ASN A 18 -7.12 -14.15 -6.92
N ARG A 19 -6.35 -13.09 -7.17
CA ARG A 19 -6.90 -11.76 -7.47
C ARG A 19 -7.91 -11.78 -8.61
N SER A 20 -7.74 -12.64 -9.62
CA SER A 20 -8.65 -12.71 -10.77
C SER A 20 -10.07 -13.19 -10.41
N THR A 21 -10.25 -13.84 -9.26
CA THR A 21 -11.56 -14.34 -8.80
C THR A 21 -12.29 -13.34 -7.90
N ILE A 22 -11.66 -12.21 -7.57
CA ILE A 22 -12.24 -11.17 -6.71
C ILE A 22 -12.97 -10.15 -7.60
N ASN A 23 -14.22 -9.83 -7.23
CA ASN A 23 -15.01 -8.81 -7.94
C ASN A 23 -14.29 -7.43 -7.88
N PRO A 24 -13.97 -6.80 -9.03
CA PRO A 24 -13.36 -5.47 -9.06
C PRO A 24 -14.14 -4.40 -8.27
N GLN A 25 -15.48 -4.45 -8.30
CA GLN A 25 -16.34 -3.50 -7.57
C GLN A 25 -16.15 -3.61 -6.05
N LYS A 26 -15.87 -4.83 -5.56
CA LYS A 26 -15.56 -5.06 -4.14
C LYS A 26 -14.20 -4.49 -3.78
N VAL A 27 -13.22 -4.61 -4.68
CA VAL A 27 -11.91 -3.96 -4.50
C VAL A 27 -12.07 -2.44 -4.46
N ASP A 28 -12.80 -1.83 -5.39
CA ASP A 28 -13.01 -0.38 -5.44
C ASP A 28 -13.76 0.17 -4.22
N ALA A 29 -14.72 -0.60 -3.68
CA ALA A 29 -15.43 -0.22 -2.45
C ALA A 29 -14.52 -0.23 -1.22
N CYS A 30 -13.60 -1.18 -1.13
CA CYS A 30 -12.67 -1.33 -0.01
C CYS A 30 -11.44 -0.43 -0.14
N LEU A 31 -11.03 -0.11 -1.37
CA LEU A 31 -9.93 0.77 -1.73
C LEU A 31 -10.47 1.94 -2.57
N PRO A 32 -11.04 2.99 -1.93
CA PRO A 32 -11.44 4.20 -2.64
C PRO A 32 -10.29 4.85 -3.41
N PRO A 33 -10.55 5.67 -4.43
CA PRO A 33 -9.53 6.27 -5.30
C PRO A 33 -8.39 6.98 -4.54
N GLU A 34 -8.70 7.68 -3.46
CA GLU A 34 -7.71 8.37 -2.62
C GLU A 34 -6.77 7.40 -1.88
N VAL A 35 -7.26 6.21 -1.49
CA VAL A 35 -6.44 5.17 -0.88
C VAL A 35 -5.56 4.50 -1.93
N GLN A 36 -6.11 4.20 -3.11
CA GLN A 36 -5.33 3.67 -4.23
C GLN A 36 -4.19 4.61 -4.61
N TYR A 37 -4.49 5.90 -4.75
CA TYR A 37 -3.50 6.93 -5.01
C TYR A 37 -2.43 6.99 -3.91
N ALA A 38 -2.83 7.02 -2.64
CA ALA A 38 -1.86 7.04 -1.54
C ALA A 38 -0.95 5.80 -1.55
N CYS A 39 -1.49 4.61 -1.80
CA CYS A 39 -0.70 3.37 -1.89
C CYS A 39 0.39 3.43 -2.98
N LEU A 40 0.18 4.19 -4.05
CA LEU A 40 1.11 4.27 -5.17
C LEU A 40 2.13 5.40 -5.04
N TYR A 41 1.73 6.52 -4.43
CA TYR A 41 2.51 7.76 -4.49
C TYR A 41 3.02 8.26 -3.14
N TRP A 42 2.77 7.56 -2.02
CA TRP A 42 3.22 8.03 -0.70
C TRP A 42 4.73 8.26 -0.63
N VAL A 43 5.55 7.36 -1.20
CA VAL A 43 7.02 7.55 -1.24
C VAL A 43 7.43 8.72 -2.11
N TYR A 44 6.79 8.89 -3.28
CA TYR A 44 7.03 10.03 -4.15
C TYR A 44 6.85 11.35 -3.41
N HIS A 45 5.75 11.49 -2.66
CA HIS A 45 5.47 12.69 -1.87
C HIS A 45 6.49 12.91 -0.76
N ILE A 46 6.99 11.84 -0.13
CA ILE A 46 8.01 11.92 0.90
C ILE A 46 9.37 12.34 0.33
N GLN A 47 9.77 11.80 -0.82
CA GLN A 47 11.04 12.18 -1.46
C GLN A 47 11.07 13.66 -1.86
N HIS A 48 9.92 14.23 -2.21
CA HIS A 48 9.80 15.63 -2.62
C HIS A 48 9.39 16.56 -1.47
N ALA A 49 9.09 16.01 -0.29
CA ALA A 49 8.91 16.80 0.92
C ALA A 49 10.27 17.34 1.36
N ARG A 50 10.33 18.62 1.74
CA ARG A 50 11.57 19.28 2.19
C ARG A 50 12.15 18.66 3.47
N ASP A 51 11.34 17.94 4.23
CA ASP A 51 11.75 17.26 5.45
C ASP A 51 12.32 15.88 5.10
N ARG A 52 13.64 15.83 4.97
CA ARG A 52 14.38 14.57 4.78
C ARG A 52 13.97 13.58 5.87
N VAL A 53 13.57 12.40 5.45
CA VAL A 53 13.25 11.27 6.31
C VAL A 53 14.44 11.02 7.23
N SER A 54 14.32 11.41 8.49
CA SER A 54 15.23 10.96 9.54
C SER A 54 15.10 9.44 9.64
N ASP A 55 16.24 8.74 9.79
CA ASP A 55 16.28 7.31 10.07
C ASP A 55 15.55 7.02 11.39
N GLY A 56 14.28 6.62 11.28
CA GLY A 56 13.36 6.43 12.41
C GLY A 56 12.06 7.23 12.36
N GLY A 57 11.86 8.05 11.33
CA GLY A 57 10.66 8.86 11.14
C GLY A 57 9.41 8.08 10.68
N PRO A 58 8.36 8.80 10.22
CA PRO A 58 7.05 8.23 9.86
C PRO A 58 7.09 7.08 8.84
N VAL A 59 8.12 7.03 7.98
CA VAL A 59 8.35 5.95 7.02
C VAL A 59 8.62 4.63 7.73
N ARG A 60 9.50 4.63 8.73
CA ARG A 60 9.87 3.41 9.46
C ARG A 60 8.67 2.89 10.24
N GLU A 61 7.95 3.78 10.92
CA GLU A 61 6.71 3.42 11.63
C GLU A 61 5.68 2.80 10.68
N PHE A 62 5.46 3.43 9.51
CA PHE A 62 4.56 2.91 8.50
C PHE A 62 4.97 1.52 8.00
N LEU A 63 6.25 1.32 7.65
CA LEU A 63 6.73 0.02 7.17
C LEU A 63 6.62 -1.05 8.26
N THR A 64 7.02 -0.77 9.50
CA THR A 64 6.92 -1.73 10.60
C THR A 64 5.47 -2.14 10.88
N ARG A 65 4.51 -1.22 10.77
CA ARG A 65 3.11 -1.47 11.13
C ARG A 65 2.23 -1.92 9.95
N HIS A 66 2.48 -1.41 8.75
CA HIS A 66 1.55 -1.51 7.61
C HIS A 66 2.16 -2.08 6.33
N PHE A 67 3.43 -2.51 6.32
CA PHE A 67 4.05 -3.04 5.10
C PHE A 67 3.24 -4.15 4.43
N LEU A 68 2.79 -5.16 5.20
CA LEU A 68 1.99 -6.26 4.65
C LEU A 68 0.57 -5.81 4.25
N HIS A 69 -0.04 -4.88 4.98
CA HIS A 69 -1.35 -4.32 4.63
C HIS A 69 -1.29 -3.53 3.31
N TRP A 70 -0.19 -2.81 3.09
CA TRP A 70 0.07 -2.08 1.86
C TRP A 70 0.34 -3.03 0.68
N MET A 71 1.13 -4.08 0.90
CA MET A 71 1.35 -5.15 -0.10
C MET A 71 0.06 -5.87 -0.48
N GLU A 72 -0.82 -6.13 0.49
CA GLU A 72 -2.14 -6.70 0.26
C GLU A 72 -2.98 -5.78 -0.64
N ALA A 73 -3.03 -4.48 -0.33
CA ALA A 73 -3.75 -3.49 -1.15
C ALA A 73 -3.20 -3.41 -2.58
N LEU A 74 -1.88 -3.38 -2.77
CA LEU A 74 -1.26 -3.41 -4.09
C LEU A 74 -1.59 -4.70 -4.85
N SER A 75 -1.60 -5.84 -4.16
CA SER A 75 -1.96 -7.13 -4.75
C SER A 75 -3.41 -7.17 -5.21
N LEU A 76 -4.35 -6.65 -4.41
CA LEU A 76 -5.76 -6.53 -4.77
C LEU A 76 -5.98 -5.63 -6.00
N MET A 77 -5.23 -4.53 -6.07
CA MET A 77 -5.21 -3.64 -7.25
C MET A 77 -4.55 -4.29 -8.49
N GLY A 78 -3.87 -5.43 -8.35
CA GLY A 78 -3.09 -6.04 -9.43
C GLY A 78 -1.76 -5.32 -9.72
N ARG A 79 -1.26 -4.54 -8.77
CA ARG A 79 -0.07 -3.68 -8.88
C ARG A 79 1.05 -4.09 -7.91
N ALA A 80 1.07 -5.35 -7.48
CA ALA A 80 2.05 -5.86 -6.51
C ALA A 80 3.50 -5.69 -6.97
N SER A 81 3.78 -5.79 -8.27
CA SER A 81 5.14 -5.64 -8.82
C SER A 81 5.71 -4.23 -8.64
N GLU A 82 4.86 -3.22 -8.50
CA GLU A 82 5.28 -1.83 -8.33
C GLU A 82 5.82 -1.55 -6.94
N SER A 83 5.49 -2.38 -5.95
CA SER A 83 6.03 -2.25 -4.60
C SER A 83 7.55 -2.26 -4.59
N LEU A 84 8.19 -3.06 -5.46
CA LEU A 84 9.64 -3.15 -5.57
C LEU A 84 10.25 -1.81 -6.02
N GLY A 85 9.63 -1.16 -7.01
CA GLY A 85 10.06 0.16 -7.47
C GLY A 85 9.90 1.20 -6.37
N ILE A 86 8.76 1.19 -5.68
CA ILE A 86 8.46 2.12 -4.60
C ILE A 86 9.41 1.92 -3.40
N ILE A 87 9.70 0.68 -3.01
CA ILE A 87 10.64 0.39 -1.90
C ILE A 87 12.07 0.80 -2.30
N LYS A 88 12.49 0.50 -3.53
CA LYS A 88 13.82 0.87 -4.03
C LYS A 88 14.06 2.38 -3.98
N THR A 89 13.01 3.19 -4.17
CA THR A 89 13.12 4.65 -4.03
C THR A 89 13.38 5.12 -2.59
N LEU A 90 13.10 4.29 -1.57
CA LEU A 90 13.43 4.59 -0.18
C LEU A 90 14.90 4.34 0.16
N GLU A 91 15.62 3.54 -0.64
CA GLU A 91 17.04 3.23 -0.45
C GLU A 91 17.98 4.29 -1.07
N SER A 92 17.42 5.30 -1.75
CA SER A 92 18.14 6.35 -2.50
C SER A 92 18.26 7.64 -1.70
#